data_AF-A0ABD7V593-F1
#
_entry.id   AF-A0ABD7V593-F1
#
_cell.length_a   1.000
_cell.length_b   1.000
_cell.length_c   1.000
_cell.angle_alpha   90.00
_cell.angle_beta   90.00
_cell.angle_gamma   90.00
#
_symmetry.space_group_name_H-M   'P 1'
#
loop_
_entity.id
_entity.type
_entity.pdbx_description
1 polymer ?
#
loop_
_entity_poly.entity_id
_entity_poly.type
_entity_poly.pdbx_seq_one_letter_code
_entity_poly.pdbx_strand_id
1 'polypeptide(L)'
;MEQIAEAAGVSHTTFFRYFPTKEQVIVGGAHLEAQMRAIMATMPPGLGHFDLIRRFFTELDRVSADDPWIGNPLRRQLIRSEPLLQKTFQAESDRLISGMRQLVADHLARDADDFALGVFLDAVAGVAFRIAAEADENRSQPQLETTLRAIDLLERGLPLD
;
A
#
# COMPACT_ATOMS: atom_id res chain seq x y z
N MET A 1 -2.27 -24.77 -3.93
CA MET A 1 -2.74 -24.56 -2.55
C MET A 1 -2.31 -25.73 -1.70
N GLU A 2 -2.68 -26.95 -2.06
CA GLU A 2 -2.24 -28.17 -1.35
C GLU A 2 -0.72 -28.27 -1.15
N GLN A 3 0.07 -28.20 -2.23
CA GLN A 3 1.55 -28.18 -2.13
C GLN A 3 2.11 -27.00 -1.29
N ILE A 4 1.42 -25.86 -1.29
CA ILE A 4 1.85 -24.68 -0.52
C ILE A 4 1.53 -24.89 0.97
N ALA A 5 0.36 -25.45 1.27
CA ALA A 5 -0.06 -25.79 2.63
C ALA A 5 0.84 -26.87 3.24
N GLU A 6 1.19 -27.90 2.46
CA GLU A 6 2.14 -28.95 2.84
C GLU A 6 3.53 -28.35 3.13
N ALA A 7 4.06 -27.52 2.23
CA ALA A 7 5.35 -26.84 2.44
C ALA A 7 5.34 -25.91 3.66
N ALA A 8 4.19 -25.33 4.01
CA ALA A 8 3.99 -24.49 5.19
C ALA A 8 3.69 -25.30 6.48
N GLY A 9 3.60 -26.63 6.41
CA GLY A 9 3.34 -27.48 7.56
C GLY A 9 1.93 -27.34 8.15
N VAL A 10 0.95 -26.91 7.35
CA VAL A 10 -0.44 -26.69 7.80
C VAL A 10 -1.43 -27.49 6.94
N SER A 11 -2.60 -27.82 7.50
CA SER A 11 -3.66 -28.46 6.73
C SER A 11 -4.16 -27.55 5.60
N HIS A 12 -4.64 -28.14 4.51
CA HIS A 12 -5.25 -27.40 3.40
C HIS A 12 -6.40 -26.49 3.88
N THR A 13 -7.26 -27.00 4.78
CA THR A 13 -8.37 -26.24 5.37
C THR A 13 -7.88 -25.06 6.20
N THR A 14 -6.81 -25.25 6.99
CA THR A 14 -6.19 -24.16 7.76
C THR A 14 -5.62 -23.10 6.82
N PHE A 15 -4.88 -23.50 5.78
CA PHE A 15 -4.28 -22.58 4.82
C PHE A 15 -5.34 -21.76 4.07
N PHE A 16 -6.37 -22.43 3.56
CA PHE A 16 -7.45 -21.82 2.78
C PHE A 16 -8.26 -20.80 3.61
N ARG A 17 -8.40 -21.03 4.92
CA ARG A 17 -9.05 -20.08 5.83
C ARG A 17 -8.35 -18.71 5.87
N TYR A 18 -7.03 -18.68 5.75
CA TYR A 18 -6.25 -17.44 5.73
C TYR A 18 -6.04 -16.90 4.32
N PHE A 19 -5.92 -17.79 3.34
CA PHE A 19 -5.69 -17.45 1.93
C PHE A 19 -6.74 -18.15 1.06
N PRO A 20 -7.88 -17.48 0.80
CA PRO A 20 -8.96 -18.05 -0.01
C PRO A 20 -8.54 -18.37 -1.44
N THR A 21 -7.50 -17.69 -1.95
CA THR A 21 -6.97 -17.93 -3.30
C THR A 21 -5.44 -17.92 -3.30
N LYS A 22 -4.83 -18.45 -4.38
CA LYS A 22 -3.36 -18.42 -4.55
C LYS A 22 -2.86 -16.98 -4.66
N GLU A 23 -3.64 -16.12 -5.29
CA GLU A 23 -3.32 -14.71 -5.49
C GLU A 23 -3.22 -13.99 -4.15
N GLN A 24 -4.10 -14.31 -3.21
CA GLN A 24 -4.07 -13.74 -1.85
C GLN A 24 -2.79 -14.12 -1.07
N VAL A 25 -2.17 -15.27 -1.37
CA VAL A 25 -0.85 -15.62 -0.79
C VAL A 25 0.24 -14.66 -1.27
N ILE A 26 0.15 -14.22 -2.52
CA ILE A 26 1.13 -13.31 -3.13
C ILE A 26 0.81 -11.87 -2.80
N VAL A 27 -0.44 -11.43 -2.91
CA VAL A 27 -0.85 -10.05 -2.63
C VAL A 27 -0.81 -9.76 -1.12
N GLY A 28 -1.24 -10.70 -0.29
CA GLY A 28 -1.20 -10.64 1.18
C GLY A 28 -1.83 -9.38 1.76
N GLY A 29 -3.05 -9.04 1.32
CA GLY A 29 -3.76 -7.83 1.73
C GLY A 29 -3.87 -7.68 3.25
N ALA A 30 -4.15 -8.75 3.99
CA ALA A 30 -4.24 -8.71 5.46
C ALA A 30 -2.90 -8.37 6.15
N HIS A 31 -1.78 -8.88 5.63
CA HIS A 31 -0.45 -8.56 6.17
C HIS A 31 -0.09 -7.09 5.90
N LEU A 32 -0.33 -6.63 4.67
CA LEU A 32 -0.13 -5.21 4.32
C LEU A 32 -1.02 -4.29 5.16
N GLU A 33 -2.28 -4.65 5.39
CA GLU A 33 -3.19 -3.90 6.25
C GLU A 33 -2.65 -3.76 7.67
N ALA A 34 -2.18 -4.86 8.25
CA ALA A 34 -1.61 -4.86 9.60
C ALA A 34 -0.42 -3.90 9.70
N GLN A 35 0.49 -3.91 8.70
CA GLN A 35 1.62 -3.00 8.66
C GLN A 35 1.19 -1.54 8.50
N MET A 36 0.24 -1.23 7.62
CA MET A 36 -0.26 0.13 7.43
C MET A 36 -0.96 0.67 8.69
N ARG A 37 -1.73 -0.17 9.40
CA ARG A 37 -2.34 0.17 10.70
C ARG A 37 -1.29 0.42 11.77
N ALA A 38 -0.25 -0.42 11.84
CA ALA A 38 0.86 -0.25 12.78
C ALA A 38 1.59 1.07 12.53
N ILE A 39 1.85 1.42 11.26
CA ILE A 39 2.44 2.71 10.87
C ILE A 39 1.57 3.87 11.39
N MET A 40 0.26 3.85 11.10
CA MET A 40 -0.64 4.93 11.55
C MET A 40 -0.74 5.06 13.06
N ALA A 41 -0.69 3.95 13.80
CA ALA A 41 -0.72 3.96 15.25
C ALA A 41 0.51 4.66 15.89
N THR A 42 1.60 4.81 15.14
CA THR A 42 2.83 5.49 15.58
C THR A 42 2.94 6.95 15.12
N MET A 43 1.93 7.46 14.40
CA MET A 43 1.98 8.81 13.85
C MET A 43 1.97 9.88 14.95
N PRO A 44 2.93 10.83 14.96
CA PRO A 44 2.91 11.95 15.88
C PRO A 44 1.63 12.77 15.76
N PRO A 45 0.97 13.14 16.87
CA PRO A 45 -0.23 13.97 16.79
C PRO A 45 0.10 15.36 16.23
N GLY A 46 -0.87 15.96 15.54
CA GLY A 46 -0.77 17.34 15.04
C GLY A 46 -0.03 17.50 13.70
N LEU A 47 0.29 16.41 13.00
CA LEU A 47 0.79 16.49 11.62
C LEU A 47 -0.30 17.04 10.69
N GLY A 48 0.10 17.93 9.77
CA GLY A 48 -0.72 18.30 8.64
C GLY A 48 -0.93 17.11 7.69
N HIS A 49 -1.96 17.18 6.84
CA HIS A 49 -2.31 16.09 5.93
C HIS A 49 -1.18 15.68 4.97
N PHE A 50 -0.43 16.63 4.41
CA PHE A 50 0.73 16.29 3.57
C PHE A 50 1.89 15.69 4.37
N ASP A 51 2.20 16.22 5.55
CA ASP A 51 3.27 15.67 6.39
C ASP A 51 2.95 14.27 6.92
N LEU A 52 1.67 14.02 7.23
CA LEU A 52 1.17 12.68 7.54
C LEU A 52 1.44 11.70 6.39
N ILE A 53 1.11 12.09 5.16
CA ILE A 53 1.33 11.24 3.99
C ILE A 53 2.82 11.03 3.69
N ARG A 54 3.66 12.07 3.76
CA ARG A 54 5.12 11.93 3.64
C ARG A 54 5.67 10.94 4.66
N ARG A 55 5.23 11.07 5.92
CA ARG A 55 5.68 10.17 6.99
C ARG A 55 5.19 8.76 6.75
N PHE A 56 3.93 8.59 6.35
CA PHE A 56 3.35 7.28 6.03
C PHE A 56 4.16 6.54 4.95
N PHE A 57 4.46 7.19 3.82
CA PHE A 57 5.25 6.56 2.76
C PHE A 57 6.71 6.30 3.18
N THR A 58 7.29 7.16 4.01
CA THR A 58 8.64 6.94 4.57
C THR A 58 8.68 5.70 5.46
N GLU A 59 7.69 5.51 6.33
CA GLU A 59 7.63 4.29 7.17
C GLU A 59 7.27 3.05 6.35
N LEU A 60 6.43 3.18 5.31
CA LEU A 60 6.11 2.07 4.41
C LEU A 60 7.35 1.59 3.63
N ASP A 61 8.21 2.51 3.18
CA ASP A 61 9.49 2.21 2.55
C ASP A 61 10.42 1.43 3.51
N ARG A 62 10.51 1.86 4.77
CA ARG A 62 11.26 1.13 5.81
C ARG A 62 10.71 -0.27 6.05
N VAL A 63 9.39 -0.41 6.18
CA VAL A 63 8.74 -1.72 6.31
C VAL A 63 9.07 -2.62 5.10
N SER A 64 9.06 -2.07 3.89
CA SER A 64 9.43 -2.79 2.68
C SER A 64 10.91 -3.22 2.68
N ALA A 65 11.81 -2.42 3.25
CA ALA A 65 13.22 -2.76 3.39
C ALA A 65 13.46 -3.86 4.45
N ASP A 66 12.73 -3.80 5.57
CA ASP A 66 12.93 -4.67 6.72
C ASP A 66 12.19 -6.01 6.61
N ASP A 67 11.03 -6.06 5.94
CA ASP A 67 10.22 -7.26 5.75
C ASP A 67 10.63 -7.98 4.45
N PRO A 68 11.26 -9.18 4.52
CA PRO A 68 11.73 -9.89 3.33
C PRO A 68 10.63 -10.34 2.38
N TRP A 69 9.38 -10.47 2.85
CA TRP A 69 8.24 -10.84 2.02
C TRP A 69 7.66 -9.62 1.29
N ILE A 70 7.45 -8.49 1.98
CA ILE A 70 7.01 -7.23 1.35
C ILE A 70 8.08 -6.71 0.39
N GLY A 71 9.33 -6.74 0.85
CA GLY A 71 10.53 -6.32 0.15
C GLY A 71 10.95 -7.22 -1.01
N ASN A 72 10.31 -8.38 -1.18
CA ASN A 72 10.71 -9.38 -2.17
C ASN A 72 10.57 -8.86 -3.62
N PRO A 73 11.69 -8.74 -4.38
CA PRO A 73 11.64 -8.25 -5.76
C PRO A 73 10.95 -9.23 -6.72
N LEU A 74 11.07 -10.55 -6.50
CA LEU A 74 10.39 -11.57 -7.32
C LEU A 74 8.88 -11.55 -7.10
N ARG A 75 8.43 -11.36 -5.86
CA ARG A 75 7.00 -11.18 -5.55
C ARG A 75 6.42 -9.99 -6.30
N ARG A 76 7.10 -8.83 -6.26
CA ARG A 76 6.68 -7.64 -7.01
C ARG A 76 6.72 -7.86 -8.52
N GLN A 77 7.75 -8.52 -9.04
CA GLN A 77 7.82 -8.88 -10.45
C GLN A 77 6.63 -9.76 -10.86
N LEU A 78 6.28 -10.76 -10.04
CA LEU A 78 5.17 -11.66 -10.31
C LEU A 78 3.81 -10.94 -10.31
N ILE A 79 3.59 -10.04 -9.34
CA ILE A 79 2.37 -9.20 -9.32
C ILE A 79 2.26 -8.37 -10.59
N ARG A 80 3.38 -7.85 -11.11
CA ARG A 80 3.43 -7.00 -12.31
C ARG A 80 3.32 -7.80 -13.60
N SER A 81 3.80 -9.03 -13.66
CA SER A 81 3.78 -9.83 -14.89
C SER A 81 2.48 -10.60 -15.12
N GLU A 82 1.70 -10.85 -14.07
CA GLU A 82 0.48 -11.67 -14.15
C GLU A 82 -0.81 -10.83 -14.05
N PRO A 83 -1.64 -10.76 -15.11
CA PRO A 83 -2.82 -9.91 -15.14
C PRO A 83 -3.82 -10.16 -13.99
N LEU A 84 -3.96 -11.43 -13.58
CA LEU A 84 -4.84 -11.77 -12.47
C LEU A 84 -4.30 -11.21 -11.13
N LEU A 85 -2.98 -11.27 -10.91
CA LEU A 85 -2.37 -10.70 -9.71
C LEU A 85 -2.43 -9.18 -9.72
N GLN A 86 -2.25 -8.52 -10.86
CA GLN A 86 -2.46 -7.07 -10.98
C GLN A 86 -3.87 -6.69 -10.54
N LYS A 87 -4.89 -7.39 -11.05
CA LYS A 87 -6.28 -7.15 -10.70
C LYS A 87 -6.56 -7.39 -9.21
N THR A 88 -6.03 -8.47 -8.64
CA THR A 88 -6.17 -8.75 -7.20
C THR A 88 -5.45 -7.69 -6.36
N PHE A 89 -4.25 -7.28 -6.76
CA PHE A 89 -3.48 -6.25 -6.06
C PHE A 89 -4.20 -4.90 -6.08
N GLN A 90 -4.81 -4.52 -7.21
CA GLN A 90 -5.61 -3.30 -7.29
C GLN A 90 -6.81 -3.36 -6.34
N ALA A 91 -7.59 -4.45 -6.37
CA ALA A 91 -8.76 -4.60 -5.51
C ALA A 91 -8.41 -4.57 -4.01
N GLU A 92 -7.29 -5.20 -3.61
CA GLU A 92 -6.80 -5.11 -2.24
C GLU A 92 -6.30 -3.70 -1.90
N SER A 93 -5.63 -3.01 -2.84
CA SER A 93 -5.20 -1.63 -2.63
C SER A 93 -6.39 -0.69 -2.39
N ASP A 94 -7.46 -0.82 -3.18
CA ASP A 94 -8.69 -0.05 -3.02
C ASP A 94 -9.35 -0.32 -1.66
N ARG A 95 -9.37 -1.59 -1.24
CA ARG A 95 -9.87 -2.02 0.08
C ARG A 95 -9.03 -1.41 1.21
N LEU A 96 -7.71 -1.43 1.07
CA LEU A 96 -6.78 -0.86 2.04
C LEU A 96 -6.98 0.65 2.16
N ILE A 97 -6.99 1.39 1.05
CA ILE A 97 -7.23 2.85 1.05
C ILE A 97 -8.55 3.17 1.75
N SER A 98 -9.62 2.44 1.42
CA SER A 98 -10.92 2.58 2.08
C SER A 98 -10.84 2.32 3.58
N GLY A 99 -10.11 1.26 4.00
CA GLY A 99 -9.92 0.91 5.41
C GLY A 99 -9.03 1.89 6.19
N MET A 100 -8.14 2.62 5.49
CA MET A 100 -7.26 3.63 6.07
C MET A 100 -7.93 5.00 6.20
N ARG A 101 -9.00 5.26 5.43
CA ARG A 101 -9.73 6.52 5.45
C ARG A 101 -10.13 6.97 6.85
N GLN A 102 -10.70 6.05 7.64
CA GLN A 102 -11.08 6.36 9.03
C GLN A 102 -9.86 6.75 9.89
N LEU A 103 -8.73 6.05 9.74
CA LEU A 103 -7.53 6.34 10.52
C LEU A 103 -6.94 7.72 10.19
N VAL A 104 -6.99 8.10 8.92
CA VAL A 104 -6.56 9.44 8.49
C VAL A 104 -7.54 10.51 8.97
N ALA A 105 -8.85 10.24 8.90
CA ALA A 105 -9.89 11.13 9.41
C ALA A 105 -9.71 11.40 10.91
N ASP A 106 -9.52 10.34 11.70
CA ASP A 106 -9.29 10.41 13.14
C ASP A 106 -8.03 11.22 13.45
N HIS A 107 -6.94 10.98 12.73
CA HIS A 107 -5.68 11.71 12.92
C HIS A 107 -5.82 13.21 12.64
N LEU A 108 -6.57 13.57 11.60
CA LEU A 108 -6.79 14.95 11.18
C LEU A 108 -7.97 15.62 11.90
N ALA A 109 -8.64 14.92 12.82
CA ALA A 109 -9.87 15.36 13.47
C ALA A 109 -10.94 15.84 12.45
N ARG A 110 -11.13 15.06 11.38
CA ARG A 110 -12.12 15.30 10.31
C ARG A 110 -13.18 14.20 10.30
N ASP A 111 -14.32 14.50 9.68
CA ASP A 111 -15.30 13.47 9.33
C ASP A 111 -14.71 12.53 8.27
N ALA A 112 -14.91 11.22 8.44
CA ALA A 112 -14.49 10.25 7.44
C ALA A 112 -15.20 10.48 6.11
N ASP A 113 -16.47 10.90 6.10
CA ASP A 113 -17.25 11.16 4.90
C ASP A 113 -17.02 12.55 4.28
N ASP A 114 -16.08 13.34 4.84
CA ASP A 114 -15.70 14.63 4.31
C ASP A 114 -15.22 14.55 2.85
N PHE A 115 -15.85 15.33 1.97
CA PHE A 115 -15.57 15.30 0.54
C PHE A 115 -14.11 15.67 0.22
N ALA A 116 -13.56 16.68 0.89
CA ALA A 116 -12.19 17.13 0.65
C ALA A 116 -11.17 16.08 1.11
N LEU A 117 -11.44 15.36 2.20
CA LEU A 117 -10.64 14.22 2.63
C LEU A 117 -10.66 13.10 1.59
N GLY A 118 -11.85 12.76 1.05
CA GLY A 118 -11.98 11.78 -0.03
C GLY A 118 -11.15 12.14 -1.25
N VAL A 119 -11.32 13.36 -1.77
CA VAL A 119 -10.55 13.87 -2.92
C VAL A 119 -9.05 13.83 -2.66
N PHE A 120 -8.61 14.21 -1.46
CA PHE A 120 -7.21 14.17 -1.07
C PHE A 120 -6.65 12.73 -1.09
N LEU A 121 -7.35 11.79 -0.46
CA LEU A 121 -6.90 10.39 -0.41
C LEU A 121 -6.90 9.74 -1.79
N ASP A 122 -7.88 10.03 -2.64
CA ASP A 122 -7.94 9.55 -4.02
C ASP A 122 -6.78 10.10 -4.86
N ALA A 123 -6.42 11.38 -4.68
CA ALA A 123 -5.28 11.99 -5.36
C ALA A 123 -3.94 11.35 -4.92
N VAL A 124 -3.77 11.10 -3.62
CA VAL A 124 -2.59 10.41 -3.08
C VAL A 124 -2.50 8.97 -3.61
N ALA A 125 -3.63 8.25 -3.64
CA ALA A 125 -3.71 6.90 -4.20
C ALA A 125 -3.33 6.86 -5.68
N GLY A 126 -3.82 7.83 -6.47
CA GLY A 126 -3.46 7.95 -7.89
C GLY A 126 -1.95 8.18 -8.11
N VAL A 127 -1.32 9.01 -7.29
CA VAL A 127 0.15 9.20 -7.31
C VAL A 127 0.89 7.91 -6.97
N ALA A 128 0.49 7.22 -5.90
CA ALA A 128 1.09 5.96 -5.50
C ALA A 128 0.95 4.89 -6.60
N PHE A 129 -0.21 4.82 -7.24
CA PHE A 129 -0.48 3.90 -8.35
C PHE A 129 0.44 4.18 -9.56
N ARG A 130 0.53 5.44 -10.01
CA ARG A 130 1.42 5.85 -11.12
C ARG A 130 2.87 5.46 -10.84
N ILE A 131 3.33 5.72 -9.63
CA ILE A 131 4.71 5.43 -9.21
C ILE A 131 4.98 3.93 -9.19
N ALA A 132 4.02 3.13 -8.72
CA ALA A 132 4.11 1.67 -8.76
C ALA A 132 4.17 1.14 -10.20
N ALA A 133 3.44 1.75 -11.13
CA ALA A 133 3.43 1.39 -12.55
C ALA A 133 4.75 1.80 -13.27
N GLU A 134 5.31 2.97 -13.00
CA GLU A 134 6.55 3.43 -13.65
C GLU A 134 7.81 2.67 -13.21
N ALA A 135 7.76 1.98 -12.07
CA ALA A 135 8.81 1.05 -11.66
C ALA A 135 8.99 -0.16 -12.60
N ASP A 136 8.12 -0.32 -13.61
CA ASP A 136 8.20 -1.36 -14.65
C ASP A 136 9.31 -1.14 -15.69
N GLU A 137 9.68 0.10 -16.02
CA GLU A 137 10.41 0.32 -17.27
C GLU A 137 11.94 0.42 -17.13
N ASN A 138 12.51 0.67 -15.93
CA ASN A 138 13.98 0.79 -15.82
C ASN A 138 14.62 0.71 -14.42
N ARG A 139 13.87 0.53 -13.32
CA ARG A 139 14.47 0.49 -11.97
C ARG A 139 13.77 -0.50 -11.04
N SER A 140 14.57 -1.27 -10.31
CA SER A 140 14.09 -1.98 -9.13
C SER A 140 13.63 -0.95 -8.10
N GLN A 141 12.33 -0.99 -7.79
CA GLN A 141 11.60 -0.12 -6.85
C GLN A 141 11.35 1.32 -7.32
N PRO A 142 10.14 1.86 -7.09
CA PRO A 142 9.99 3.29 -7.03
C PRO A 142 10.78 3.81 -5.82
N GLN A 143 11.78 4.65 -6.07
CA GLN A 143 12.54 5.30 -5.00
C GLN A 143 11.59 6.15 -4.15
N LEU A 144 11.70 6.03 -2.82
CA LEU A 144 11.02 6.90 -1.85
C LEU A 144 11.14 8.39 -2.26
N GLU A 145 12.29 8.79 -2.81
CA GLU A 145 12.53 10.13 -3.35
C GLU A 145 11.51 10.54 -4.42
N THR A 146 11.19 9.66 -5.37
CA THR A 146 10.18 9.91 -6.41
C THR A 146 8.79 10.07 -5.80
N THR A 147 8.46 9.24 -4.80
CA THR A 147 7.20 9.34 -4.04
C THR A 147 7.08 10.66 -3.31
N LEU A 148 8.11 11.06 -2.56
CA LEU A 148 8.11 12.33 -1.83
C LEU A 148 8.03 13.52 -2.79
N ARG A 149 8.76 13.48 -3.92
CA ARG A 149 8.68 14.53 -4.94
C ARG A 149 7.29 14.66 -5.56
N ALA A 150 6.58 13.55 -5.76
CA ALA A 150 5.22 13.58 -6.28
C ALA A 150 4.22 14.13 -5.25
N ILE A 151 4.43 13.85 -3.96
CA ILE A 151 3.66 14.45 -2.86
C ILE A 151 3.91 15.96 -2.80
N ASP A 152 5.16 16.42 -3.00
CA ASP A 152 5.49 17.85 -3.06
C ASP A 152 4.85 18.56 -4.28
N LEU A 153 4.62 17.84 -5.38
CA LEU A 153 3.85 18.37 -6.52
C LEU A 153 2.36 18.49 -6.16
N LEU A 154 1.78 17.48 -5.51
CA LEU A 154 0.40 17.54 -5.03
C LEU A 154 0.19 18.71 -4.06
N GLU A 155 1.09 18.90 -3.09
CA GLU A 155 1.01 19.99 -2.10
C GLU A 155 1.04 21.38 -2.73
N ARG A 156 1.82 21.54 -3.80
CA ARG A 156 1.90 22.80 -4.55
C ARG A 156 0.74 23.03 -5.52
N GLY A 157 -0.22 22.11 -5.60
CA GLY A 157 -1.36 22.22 -6.52
C GLY A 157 -1.05 21.79 -7.96
N LEU A 158 -0.12 20.86 -8.14
CA LEU A 158 0.26 20.28 -9.44
C LEU A 158 0.68 21.33 -10.51
N PRO A 159 1.68 22.19 -10.23
CA PRO A 159 2.20 23.12 -11.22
C PRO A 159 2.86 22.37 -12.40
N LEU A 160 2.69 22.89 -13.62
CA LEU A 160 3.22 22.31 -14.86
C LEU A 160 4.26 23.21 -15.56
N ASP A 161 4.55 24.36 -14.97
CA ASP A 161 5.39 25.44 -15.49
C ASP A 161 6.82 25.45 -14.93
#